data_AF-A0A134CLD1-F1
#
_entry.id   AF-A0A134CLD1-F1
#
_cell.length_a   1.000
_cell.length_b   1.000
_cell.length_c   1.000
_cell.angle_alpha   90.00
_cell.angle_beta   90.00
_cell.angle_gamma   90.00
#
_symmetry.space_group_name_H-M   'P 1'
#
loop_
_entity.id
_entity.type
_entity.pdbx_description
1 polymer ?
#
loop_
_entity_poly.entity_id
_entity_poly.type
_entity_poly.pdbx_seq_one_letter_code
_entity_poly.pdbx_strand_id
1 'polypeptide(L)'
;MRVYVNGEARELAVYDRLTGKEYAKLIVCAQERLETDEYGAFCMTEEEFSYWRDIVTQQQESEDIIFLLATVVDKQEMDDYIFEETKYLTATKASVQMENLCVKDLKTAVETKDFSWLEENGFRKTAEKLQA
;
A
#
# COMPACT_ATOMS: atom_id res chain seq x y z
N MET A 1 -4.17 11.01 9.58
CA MET A 1 -3.08 11.87 10.10
C MET A 1 -3.29 13.35 9.78
N ARG A 2 -3.41 14.20 10.80
CA ARG A 2 -3.49 15.66 10.63
C ARG A 2 -2.11 16.27 10.38
N VAL A 3 -2.02 17.17 9.41
CA VAL A 3 -0.82 17.96 9.06
C VAL A 3 -1.20 19.43 8.87
N TYR A 4 -0.23 20.33 8.93
CA TYR A 4 -0.40 21.76 8.67
C TYR A 4 0.36 22.15 7.40
N VAL A 5 -0.40 22.57 6.39
CA VAL A 5 0.14 22.99 5.09
C VAL A 5 0.04 24.50 5.00
N ASN A 6 1.18 25.19 5.02
CA ASN A 6 1.23 26.67 5.07
C ASN A 6 0.34 27.28 6.16
N GLY A 7 0.23 26.62 7.33
CA GLY A 7 -0.59 27.06 8.46
C GLY A 7 -2.06 26.60 8.44
N GLU A 8 -2.52 25.96 7.37
CA GLU A 8 -3.87 25.38 7.28
C GLU A 8 -3.88 23.90 7.65
N ALA A 9 -4.85 23.48 8.46
CA ALA A 9 -5.03 22.07 8.78
C ALA A 9 -5.51 21.28 7.56
N ARG A 10 -4.83 20.17 7.28
CA ARG A 10 -5.15 19.17 6.24
C ARG A 10 -5.01 17.76 6.82
N GLU A 11 -5.43 16.78 6.04
CA GLU A 11 -5.38 15.37 6.43
C GLU A 11 -4.79 14.51 5.31
N LEU A 12 -3.91 13.59 5.72
CA LEU A 12 -3.46 12.43 4.96
C LEU A 12 -4.00 11.19 5.65
N ALA A 13 -4.55 10.24 4.92
CA ALA A 13 -5.12 9.04 5.52
C ALA A 13 -4.89 7.81 4.64
N VAL A 14 -4.60 6.70 5.31
CA VAL A 14 -4.64 5.33 4.77
C VAL A 14 -5.26 4.46 5.82
N TYR A 15 -6.26 3.68 5.43
CA TYR A 15 -7.02 2.80 6.30
C TYR A 15 -6.83 1.36 5.88
N ASP A 16 -6.44 0.53 6.84
CA ASP A 16 -6.60 -0.91 6.75
C ASP A 16 -8.10 -1.21 6.60
N ARG A 17 -8.48 -1.83 5.49
CA ARG A 17 -9.89 -2.09 5.18
C ARG A 17 -10.52 -3.18 6.04
N LEU A 18 -9.73 -4.07 6.63
CA LEU A 18 -10.20 -5.14 7.50
C LEU A 18 -10.45 -4.62 8.93
N THR A 19 -9.54 -3.79 9.45
CA THR A 19 -9.59 -3.33 10.85
C THR A 19 -10.09 -1.90 11.02
N GLY A 20 -10.12 -1.11 9.96
CA GLY A 20 -10.44 0.33 9.99
C GLY A 20 -9.34 1.18 10.60
N LYS A 21 -8.16 0.61 10.89
CA LYS A 21 -7.05 1.32 11.53
C LYS A 21 -6.38 2.27 10.54
N GLU A 22 -6.25 3.53 10.92
CA GLU A 22 -5.52 4.54 10.17
C GLU A 22 -4.01 4.39 10.39
N TYR A 23 -3.21 4.42 9.31
CA TYR A 23 -1.76 4.21 9.42
C TYR A 23 -0.90 5.08 8.49
N ALA A 24 -1.43 6.15 7.87
CA ALA A 24 -0.65 7.10 7.06
C ALA A 24 0.55 7.67 7.82
N LYS A 25 0.41 7.89 9.13
CA LYS A 25 1.53 8.34 9.96
C LYS A 25 2.74 7.41 9.89
N LEU A 26 2.54 6.09 9.83
CA LEU A 26 3.64 5.13 9.73
C LEU A 26 4.34 5.23 8.37
N ILE A 27 3.58 5.42 7.29
CA ILE A 27 4.12 5.57 5.93
C ILE A 27 4.98 6.83 5.84
N VAL A 28 4.41 7.96 6.27
CA VAL A 28 5.09 9.26 6.13
C VAL A 28 6.34 9.34 7.01
N CYS A 29 6.28 8.80 8.23
CA CYS A 29 7.45 8.78 9.12
C CYS A 29 8.49 7.70 8.79
N ALA A 30 8.23 6.78 7.85
CA ALA A 30 9.18 5.73 7.50
C ALA A 30 10.38 6.24 6.66
N GLN A 31 10.20 7.33 5.91
CA GLN A 31 11.23 7.82 4.98
C GLN A 31 11.88 9.14 5.37
N GLU A 32 11.28 9.95 6.26
CA GLU A 32 11.72 11.32 6.50
C GLU A 32 11.60 11.80 7.96
N ARG A 33 12.42 12.80 8.32
CA ARG A 33 12.14 13.73 9.41
C ARG A 33 11.22 14.81 8.87
N LEU A 34 9.92 14.65 9.06
CA LEU A 34 8.98 15.75 8.88
C LEU A 34 9.34 16.90 9.82
N GLU A 35 9.23 18.13 9.35
CA GLU A 35 9.30 19.29 10.23
C GLU A 35 8.10 19.29 11.18
N THR A 36 8.36 19.69 12.42
CA THR A 36 7.31 19.90 13.42
C THR A 36 7.41 21.29 13.99
N ASP A 37 6.26 21.93 14.22
CA ASP A 37 6.21 23.19 14.96
C ASP A 37 6.58 23.03 16.45
N GLU A 38 6.53 24.13 17.20
CA GLU A 38 6.81 24.18 18.64
C GLU A 38 5.85 23.32 19.50
N TYR A 39 4.71 22.91 18.94
CA TYR A 39 3.72 22.03 19.58
C TYR A 39 3.83 20.57 19.10
N GLY A 40 4.81 20.26 18.24
CA GLY A 40 5.00 18.92 17.69
C GLY A 40 4.02 18.57 16.57
N ALA A 41 3.31 19.55 15.99
CA ALA A 41 2.43 19.31 14.86
C ALA A 41 3.25 19.22 13.56
N PHE A 42 2.93 18.24 12.72
CA PHE A 42 3.60 18.04 11.45
C PHE A 42 3.29 19.18 10.48
N CYS A 43 4.34 19.80 9.95
CA CYS A 43 4.28 20.91 9.02
C CYS A 43 4.82 20.47 7.65
N MET A 44 4.18 20.96 6.59
CA MET A 44 4.54 20.67 5.20
C MET A 44 4.31 21.91 4.33
N THR A 45 5.08 22.03 3.26
CA THR A 45 4.76 22.87 2.11
C THR A 45 3.66 22.21 1.25
N GLU A 46 3.07 22.96 0.31
CA GLU A 46 2.10 22.38 -0.65
C GLU A 46 2.74 21.30 -1.54
N GLU A 47 4.03 21.45 -1.87
CA GLU A 47 4.77 20.47 -2.69
C GLU A 47 4.95 19.15 -1.92
N GLU A 48 5.40 19.22 -0.66
CA GLU A 48 5.54 18.05 0.21
C GLU A 48 4.18 17.39 0.48
N PHE A 49 3.14 18.19 0.73
CA PHE A 49 1.80 17.66 0.92
C PHE A 49 1.29 16.93 -0.32
N SER A 50 1.47 17.51 -1.52
CA SER A 50 1.08 16.84 -2.76
C SER A 50 1.87 15.55 -2.97
N TYR A 51 3.17 15.57 -2.74
CA TYR A 51 4.03 14.39 -2.83
C TYR A 51 3.54 13.26 -1.92
N TRP A 52 3.28 13.55 -0.64
CA TRP A 52 2.81 12.56 0.32
C TRP A 52 1.38 12.11 0.04
N ARG A 53 0.49 13.03 -0.37
CA ARG A 53 -0.89 12.71 -0.77
C ARG A 53 -0.91 11.66 -1.88
N ASP A 54 -0.07 11.81 -2.90
CA ASP A 54 -0.03 10.88 -4.02
C ASP A 54 0.42 9.48 -3.58
N ILE A 55 1.42 9.40 -2.68
CA ILE A 55 1.90 8.13 -2.10
C ILE A 55 0.81 7.46 -1.26
N VAL A 56 0.19 8.18 -0.32
CA VAL A 56 -0.85 7.59 0.55
C VAL A 56 -2.10 7.20 -0.24
N THR A 57 -2.43 7.92 -1.30
CA THR A 57 -3.54 7.55 -2.20
C THR A 57 -3.24 6.23 -2.91
N GLN A 58 -2.01 6.04 -3.38
CA GLN A 58 -1.61 4.79 -4.02
C GLN A 58 -1.56 3.63 -3.02
N GLN A 59 -1.10 3.86 -1.79
CA GLN A 59 -1.16 2.85 -0.74
C GLN A 59 -2.61 2.47 -0.40
N GLN A 60 -3.52 3.43 -0.34
CA GLN A 60 -4.94 3.15 -0.12
C GLN A 60 -5.54 2.31 -1.26
N GLU A 61 -5.13 2.55 -2.51
CA GLU A 61 -5.54 1.71 -3.64
C GLU A 61 -5.06 0.27 -3.48
N SER A 62 -3.83 0.06 -2.99
CA SER A 62 -3.32 -1.28 -2.69
C SER A 62 -4.16 -1.98 -1.63
N GLU A 63 -4.48 -1.30 -0.52
CA GLU A 63 -5.36 -1.82 0.53
C GLU A 63 -6.75 -2.20 0.01
N ASP A 64 -7.31 -1.38 -0.88
CA ASP A 64 -8.61 -1.64 -1.48
C ASP A 64 -8.57 -2.91 -2.34
N ILE A 65 -7.50 -3.12 -3.11
CA ILE A 65 -7.30 -4.33 -3.91
C ILE A 65 -7.08 -5.56 -3.02
N ILE A 66 -6.20 -5.45 -2.02
CA ILE A 66 -5.93 -6.53 -1.05
C ILE A 66 -7.24 -6.97 -0.37
N PHE A 67 -8.07 -6.02 0.04
CA PHE A 67 -9.38 -6.31 0.63
C PHE A 67 -10.31 -7.06 -0.33
N LEU A 68 -10.36 -6.65 -1.60
CA LEU A 68 -11.15 -7.34 -2.63
C LEU A 68 -10.66 -8.78 -2.86
N LEU A 69 -9.35 -9.00 -2.78
CA LEU A 69 -8.72 -10.30 -2.99
C LEU A 69 -8.74 -11.20 -1.75
N ALA A 70 -9.00 -10.67 -0.55
CA ALA A 70 -8.85 -11.36 0.73
C ALA A 70 -9.65 -12.67 0.86
N THR A 71 -10.79 -12.79 0.16
CA THR A 71 -11.60 -14.02 0.18
C THR A 71 -11.21 -15.02 -0.90
N VAL A 72 -10.40 -14.62 -1.86
CA VAL A 72 -10.06 -15.41 -3.05
C VAL A 72 -8.63 -15.92 -2.96
N VAL A 73 -7.68 -15.03 -2.70
CA VAL A 73 -6.25 -15.31 -2.64
C VAL A 73 -5.83 -15.85 -1.28
N ASP A 74 -4.89 -16.79 -1.24
CA ASP A 74 -4.25 -17.21 0.00
C ASP A 74 -3.40 -16.07 0.56
N LYS A 75 -3.70 -15.65 1.80
CA LYS A 75 -3.05 -14.51 2.44
C LYS A 75 -1.53 -14.67 2.51
N GLN A 76 -1.03 -15.87 2.83
CA GLN A 76 0.40 -16.08 2.98
C GLN A 76 1.12 -15.98 1.63
N GLU A 77 0.53 -16.53 0.56
CA GLU A 77 1.10 -16.41 -0.79
C GLU A 77 1.20 -14.94 -1.23
N MET A 78 0.17 -14.13 -0.95
CA MET A 78 0.17 -12.70 -1.25
C MET A 78 1.21 -11.93 -0.43
N ASP A 79 1.28 -12.19 0.89
CA ASP A 79 2.26 -11.55 1.78
C ASP A 79 3.69 -11.89 1.34
N ASP A 80 3.96 -13.16 1.01
CA ASP A 80 5.28 -13.62 0.55
C ASP A 80 5.66 -12.98 -0.79
N TYR A 81 4.72 -12.91 -1.74
CA TYR A 81 4.95 -12.27 -3.05
C TYR A 81 5.28 -10.78 -2.92
N ILE A 82 4.46 -10.02 -2.17
CA ILE A 82 4.70 -8.59 -1.95
C ILE A 82 6.03 -8.38 -1.24
N PHE A 83 6.35 -9.21 -0.22
CA PHE A 83 7.62 -9.13 0.47
C PHE A 83 8.81 -9.37 -0.47
N GLU A 84 8.78 -10.41 -1.29
CA GLU A 84 9.87 -10.73 -2.21
C GLU A 84 10.13 -9.61 -3.23
N GLU A 85 9.08 -8.98 -3.75
CA GLU A 85 9.18 -7.88 -4.71
C GLU A 85 9.62 -6.55 -4.07
N THR A 86 9.38 -6.36 -2.76
CA THR A 86 9.64 -5.07 -2.08
C THR A 86 10.85 -5.09 -1.14
N LYS A 87 11.35 -6.23 -0.70
CA LYS A 87 12.35 -6.35 0.40
C LYS A 87 13.67 -5.60 0.22
N TYR A 88 14.06 -5.29 -1.01
CA TYR A 88 15.29 -4.54 -1.30
C TYR A 88 15.05 -3.05 -1.57
N LEU A 89 13.79 -2.62 -1.57
CA LEU A 89 13.42 -1.22 -1.77
C LEU A 89 13.62 -0.47 -0.45
N THR A 90 14.47 0.57 -0.49
CA THR A 90 14.80 1.39 0.68
C THR A 90 13.97 2.66 0.76
N ALA A 91 13.30 3.01 -0.33
CA ALA A 91 12.44 4.17 -0.43
C ALA A 91 10.97 3.77 -0.23
N THR A 92 10.26 4.39 0.71
CA THR A 92 8.81 4.23 0.91
C THR A 92 8.05 4.44 -0.39
N LYS A 93 8.32 5.53 -1.14
CA LYS A 93 7.66 5.73 -2.45
C LYS A 93 7.86 4.55 -3.40
N ALA A 94 9.08 4.03 -3.53
CA ALA A 94 9.36 2.89 -4.39
C ALA A 94 8.64 1.62 -3.91
N SER A 95 8.61 1.40 -2.59
CA SER A 95 7.96 0.25 -1.98
C SER A 95 6.45 0.26 -2.21
N VAL A 96 5.80 1.42 -1.97
CA VAL A 96 4.36 1.63 -2.23
C VAL A 96 4.03 1.43 -3.71
N GLN A 97 4.87 1.97 -4.61
CA GLN A 97 4.68 1.82 -6.05
C GLN A 97 4.80 0.37 -6.50
N MET A 98 5.80 -0.37 -6.00
CA MET A 98 5.99 -1.76 -6.34
C MET A 98 4.85 -2.63 -5.79
N GLU A 99 4.49 -2.47 -4.52
CA GLU A 99 3.35 -3.17 -3.92
C GLU A 99 2.07 -2.95 -4.74
N ASN A 100 1.79 -1.70 -5.14
CA ASN A 100 0.62 -1.37 -5.94
C ASN A 100 0.62 -2.06 -7.31
N LEU A 101 1.79 -2.22 -7.95
CA LEU A 101 1.93 -2.99 -9.18
C LEU A 101 1.66 -4.48 -8.92
N CYS A 102 2.31 -5.06 -7.90
CA CYS A 102 2.13 -6.45 -7.51
C CYS A 102 0.66 -6.83 -7.30
N VAL A 103 -0.08 -6.03 -6.53
CA VAL A 103 -1.49 -6.32 -6.24
C VAL A 103 -2.40 -6.12 -7.45
N LYS A 104 -2.07 -5.19 -8.36
CA LYS A 104 -2.79 -5.01 -9.64
C LYS A 104 -2.57 -6.18 -10.60
N ASP A 105 -1.33 -6.65 -10.70
CA ASP A 105 -0.99 -7.80 -11.53
C ASP A 105 -1.66 -9.07 -10.99
N LEU A 106 -1.59 -9.30 -9.67
CA LEU A 106 -2.29 -10.39 -9.01
C LEU A 106 -3.80 -10.32 -9.22
N LYS A 107 -4.41 -9.13 -9.05
CA LYS A 107 -5.84 -8.93 -9.31
C LYS A 107 -6.20 -9.31 -10.74
N THR A 108 -5.39 -8.86 -11.71
CA THR A 108 -5.58 -9.17 -13.13
C THR A 108 -5.50 -10.68 -13.36
N ALA A 109 -4.47 -11.35 -12.84
CA ALA A 109 -4.28 -12.79 -12.99
C ALA A 109 -5.44 -13.60 -12.37
N VAL A 110 -5.96 -13.17 -11.23
CA VAL A 110 -7.13 -13.79 -10.58
C VAL A 110 -8.40 -13.60 -11.43
N GLU A 111 -8.64 -12.38 -11.95
CA GLU A 111 -9.82 -12.06 -12.77
C GLU A 111 -9.81 -12.76 -14.13
N THR A 112 -8.65 -12.88 -14.76
CA THR A 112 -8.48 -13.56 -16.05
C THR A 112 -8.26 -15.07 -15.92
N LYS A 113 -8.14 -15.59 -14.69
CA LYS A 113 -7.77 -16.98 -14.39
C LYS A 113 -6.47 -17.40 -15.09
N ASP A 114 -5.46 -16.54 -15.04
CA ASP A 114 -4.13 -16.84 -15.55
C ASP A 114 -3.38 -17.77 -14.59
N PHE A 115 -3.66 -19.08 -14.70
CA PHE A 115 -3.06 -20.09 -13.84
C PHE A 115 -1.55 -20.21 -14.04
N SER A 116 -1.03 -19.95 -15.26
CA SER A 116 0.41 -19.96 -15.51
C SER A 116 1.09 -18.86 -14.70
N TRP A 117 0.57 -17.64 -14.75
CA TRP A 117 1.11 -16.53 -13.96
C TRP A 117 1.03 -16.83 -12.46
N LEU A 118 -0.10 -17.35 -11.97
CA LEU A 118 -0.27 -17.68 -10.55
C LEU A 118 0.75 -18.74 -10.09
N GLU A 119 0.97 -19.81 -10.86
CA GLU A 119 1.94 -20.85 -10.51
C GLU A 119 3.38 -20.34 -10.53
N GLU A 120 3.75 -19.54 -11.54
CA GLU A 120 5.09 -18.96 -11.68
C GLU A 120 5.43 -17.98 -10.55
N ASN A 121 4.43 -17.24 -10.05
CA ASN A 121 4.59 -16.24 -8.98
C ASN A 121 4.28 -16.79 -7.57
N GLY A 122 4.15 -18.10 -7.41
CA GLY A 122 4.03 -18.74 -6.09
C GLY A 122 2.62 -18.85 -5.51
N PHE A 123 1.58 -18.57 -6.29
CA PHE A 123 0.16 -18.60 -5.91
C PHE A 123 -0.51 -19.97 -6.15
N ARG A 124 0.14 -21.06 -5.73
CA ARG A 124 -0.33 -22.44 -6.03
C ARG A 124 -1.65 -22.79 -5.36
N LYS A 125 -1.79 -22.48 -4.07
CA LYS A 125 -3.04 -22.73 -3.32
C LYS A 125 -4.17 -21.87 -3.87
N THR A 126 -3.87 -20.63 -4.24
CA THR A 126 -4.82 -19.73 -4.88
C THR A 126 -5.29 -20.31 -6.22
N ALA A 127 -4.38 -20.82 -7.05
CA ALA A 127 -4.71 -21.46 -8.33
C ALA A 127 -5.59 -22.71 -8.11
N GLU A 128 -5.22 -23.61 -7.19
CA GLU A 128 -6.01 -24.79 -6.84
C GLU A 128 -7.44 -24.43 -6.41
N LYS A 129 -7.58 -23.41 -5.55
CA LYS A 129 -8.87 -22.92 -5.06
C LYS A 129 -9.75 -22.33 -6.17
N LEU A 130 -9.15 -21.68 -7.17
CA LEU A 130 -9.87 -21.07 -8.30
C LEU A 130 -10.32 -22.11 -9.36
N GLN A 131 -9.71 -23.30 -9.36
CA GLN A 131 -10.05 -24.41 -10.25
C GLN A 131 -11.15 -25.33 -9.67
N ALA A 132 -11.32 -25.33 -8.35
CA ALA A 132 -12.35 -26.07 -7.62
C ALA A 132 -13.76 -25.46 -7.79
#